data_AF-A0A941FE07-F1
#
_entry.id   AF-A0A941FE07-F1
#
_cell.length_a   1.000
_cell.length_b   1.000
_cell.length_c   1.000
_cell.angle_alpha   90.00
_cell.angle_beta   90.00
_cell.angle_gamma   90.00
#
_symmetry.space_group_name_H-M   'P 1'
#
loop_
_entity.id
_entity.type
_entity.pdbx_description
1 polymer ?
#
loop_
_entity_poly.entity_id
_entity_poly.type
_entity_poly.pdbx_seq_one_letter_code
_entity_poly.pdbx_strand_id
1 'polypeptide(L)' 'MADFTSETVTRTIRRWIVPATEPWGAAAAEIGKAWAVAERAYREHHGLDREQPLHDDALRFHVRDEAVVIEFQIETPAP' A
#
# COMPACT_ATOMS: atom_id res chain seq x y z
N MET A 1 -18.89 5.13 -35.47
CA MET A 1 -18.54 3.98 -34.60
C MET A 1 -17.36 4.43 -33.76
N ALA A 2 -17.37 4.14 -32.45
CA ALA A 2 -16.23 4.49 -31.59
C ALA A 2 -15.20 3.36 -31.67
N ASP A 3 -13.97 3.70 -32.04
CA ASP A 3 -12.82 2.80 -31.99
C ASP A 3 -12.28 2.80 -30.56
N PHE A 4 -12.68 1.83 -29.74
CA PHE A 4 -12.11 1.64 -28.41
C PHE A 4 -11.50 0.25 -28.29
N THR A 5 -10.41 0.16 -27.53
CA THR A 5 -9.74 -1.08 -27.16
C THR A 5 -9.97 -1.35 -25.68
N SER A 6 -10.16 -2.62 -25.32
CA SER A 6 -10.27 -3.06 -23.93
C SER A 6 -9.05 -3.88 -23.51
N GLU A 7 -8.56 -3.65 -22.31
CA GLU A 7 -7.52 -4.46 -21.66
C GLU A 7 -8.04 -4.92 -20.29
N THR A 8 -7.70 -6.16 -19.91
CA THR A 8 -7.96 -6.69 -18.56
C THR A 8 -6.63 -6.90 -17.85
N VAL A 9 -6.46 -6.27 -16.69
CA VAL A 9 -5.23 -6.36 -15.89
C VAL A 9 -5.54 -6.91 -14.51
N THR A 10 -4.83 -7.96 -14.11
CA THR A 10 -4.88 -8.51 -12.74
C THR A 10 -3.69 -7.99 -11.95
N ARG A 11 -3.94 -7.37 -10.78
CA ARG A 11 -2.89 -6.87 -9.89
C ARG A 11 -3.17 -7.29 -8.46
N THR A 12 -2.12 -7.70 -7.75
CA THR A 12 -2.19 -7.97 -6.32
C THR A 12 -1.68 -6.75 -5.57
N ILE A 13 -2.50 -6.17 -4.70
CA ILE A 13 -2.12 -5.01 -3.88
C ILE A 13 -2.25 -5.41 -2.42
N ARG A 14 -1.19 -5.22 -1.64
CA ARG A 14 -1.26 -5.34 -0.18
C ARG A 14 -1.61 -4.00 0.42
N ARG A 15 -2.61 -4.00 1.31
CA ARG A 15 -3.16 -2.81 1.93
C ARG A 15 -3.24 -2.97 3.44
N TRP A 16 -2.85 -1.93 4.15
CA TRP A 16 -3.11 -1.75 5.57
C TRP A 16 -4.04 -0.55 5.74
N ILE A 17 -5.20 -0.80 6.33
CA ILE A 17 -6.28 0.18 6.45
C ILE A 17 -6.33 0.59 7.91
N VAL A 18 -6.02 1.85 8.18
CA VAL A 18 -6.07 2.46 9.51
C VAL A 18 -7.34 3.32 9.59
N PRO A 19 -8.32 2.95 10.43
CA PRO A 19 -9.52 3.76 10.63
C PRO A 19 -9.16 5.17 11.11
N ALA A 20 -9.77 6.15 10.46
CA ALA A 20 -9.62 7.57 10.71
C ALA A 20 -11.01 8.20 10.95
N THR A 21 -11.78 7.61 11.86
CA THR A 21 -13.16 8.04 12.13
C THR A 21 -13.21 9.45 12.70
N GLU A 22 -14.18 10.21 12.24
CA GLU A 22 -14.46 11.55 12.75
C GLU A 22 -14.87 11.55 14.23
N PRO A 23 -14.66 12.67 14.95
CA PRO A 23 -14.00 13.91 14.51
C PRO A 23 -12.47 13.92 14.63
N TRP A 24 -11.84 12.90 15.22
CA TRP A 24 -10.41 12.95 15.58
C TRP A 24 -9.46 12.33 14.54
N GLY A 25 -9.98 11.54 13.61
CA GLY A 25 -9.17 10.87 12.60
C GLY A 25 -8.32 9.73 13.16
N ALA A 26 -7.28 9.35 12.44
CA ALA A 26 -6.39 8.25 12.83
C ALA A 26 -5.31 8.72 13.81
N ALA A 27 -5.11 7.96 14.88
CA ALA A 27 -4.02 8.22 15.81
C ALA A 27 -2.65 8.00 15.14
N ALA A 28 -1.72 8.93 15.32
CA ALA A 28 -0.36 8.83 14.78
C ALA A 28 0.34 7.52 15.16
N ALA A 29 0.08 6.99 16.36
CA ALA A 29 0.60 5.70 16.80
C ALA A 29 0.09 4.52 15.97
N GLU A 30 -1.19 4.53 15.56
CA GLU A 30 -1.77 3.46 14.73
C GLU A 30 -1.26 3.54 13.29
N ILE A 31 -1.12 4.76 12.76
CA ILE A 31 -0.45 4.98 11.47
C ILE A 31 0.99 4.46 11.52
N GLY A 32 1.73 4.77 12.59
CA GLY A 32 3.10 4.28 12.78
C GLY A 32 3.21 2.76 12.85
N LYS A 33 2.28 2.10 13.54
CA LYS A 33 2.22 0.62 13.58
C LYS A 33 1.94 0.03 12.19
N ALA A 34 0.95 0.57 11.48
CA ALA A 34 0.61 0.11 10.14
C ALA A 34 1.78 0.32 9.17
N TRP A 35 2.46 1.46 9.27
CA TRP A 35 3.66 1.74 8.49
C TRP A 35 4.75 0.71 8.79
N ALA A 36 5.10 0.46 10.05
CA ALA A 36 6.12 -0.54 10.41
C ALA A 36 5.82 -1.95 9.86
N VAL A 37 4.55 -2.37 9.87
CA VAL A 37 4.13 -3.65 9.28
C VAL A 37 4.22 -3.62 7.75
N ALA A 38 3.79 -2.54 7.12
CA ALA A 38 3.87 -2.37 5.67
C ALA A 38 5.31 -2.41 5.17
N GLU A 39 6.24 -1.73 5.86
CA GLU A 39 7.66 -1.78 5.51
C GLU A 39 8.23 -3.19 5.65
N ARG A 40 7.88 -3.90 6.73
CA ARG A 40 8.36 -5.26 6.93
C ARG A 40 7.87 -6.17 5.81
N ALA A 41 6.59 -6.07 5.45
CA ALA A 41 6.01 -6.85 4.36
C ALA A 41 6.65 -6.52 3.00
N TYR A 42 7.00 -5.26 2.76
CA TYR A 42 7.72 -4.85 1.55
C TYR A 42 9.13 -5.46 1.52
N ARG A 43 9.89 -5.33 2.61
CA ARG A 43 11.23 -5.92 2.74
C ARG A 43 11.21 -7.44 2.54
N GLU A 44 10.27 -8.12 3.19
CA GLU A 44 10.07 -9.58 3.04
C GLU A 44 9.76 -9.95 1.59
N HIS A 45 8.94 -9.17 0.90
CA HIS A 45 8.57 -9.44 -0.49
C HIS A 45 9.73 -9.25 -1.47
N HIS A 46 10.54 -8.20 -1.26
CA HIS A 46 11.67 -7.84 -2.13
C HIS A 46 13.01 -8.44 -1.69
N GLY A 47 13.04 -9.24 -0.61
CA GLY A 47 14.26 -9.85 -0.08
C GLY A 47 15.28 -8.83 0.45
N LEU A 48 14.81 -7.68 0.95
CA LEU A 48 15.68 -6.60 1.41
C LEU A 48 16.12 -6.83 2.86
N ASP A 49 17.37 -6.49 3.14
CA ASP A 49 17.89 -6.48 4.51
C ASP A 49 17.19 -5.43 5.37
N ARG A 50 17.13 -5.69 6.67
CA ARG A 50 16.47 -4.80 7.64
C ARG A 50 17.07 -3.40 7.68
N GLU A 51 18.39 -3.29 7.49
CA GLU A 51 19.11 -2.02 7.54
C GLU A 51 19.11 -1.30 6.20
N GLN A 52 18.65 -1.94 5.13
CA GLN A 52 18.59 -1.30 3.83
C GLN A 52 17.47 -0.25 3.84
N PRO A 53 17.78 1.00 3.45
CA PRO A 53 16.75 2.02 3.28
C PRO A 53 15.76 1.58 2.20
N LEU A 54 14.48 1.77 2.46
CA LEU A 54 13.45 1.61 1.44
C LEU A 54 13.55 2.76 0.46
N HIS A 55 13.17 2.50 -0.79
CA HIS A 55 13.01 3.57 -1.76
C HIS A 55 11.88 4.53 -1.33
N ASP A 56 12.02 5.82 -1.61
CA ASP A 56 11.10 6.86 -1.13
C ASP A 56 9.65 6.66 -1.58
N ASP A 57 9.44 5.86 -2.62
CA ASP A 57 8.12 5.56 -3.18
C ASP A 57 7.66 4.11 -3.03
N ALA A 58 8.37 3.32 -2.22
CA ALA A 58 8.09 1.92 -1.95
C ALA A 58 6.69 1.69 -1.34
N LEU A 59 6.23 2.63 -0.51
CA LEU A 59 4.90 2.61 0.11
C LEU A 59 4.15 3.88 -0.25
N ARG A 60 2.88 3.74 -0.63
CA ARG A 60 2.00 4.87 -0.93
C ARG A 60 0.94 5.01 0.16
N PHE A 61 0.73 6.25 0.60
CA PHE A 61 -0.31 6.64 1.54
C PHE A 61 -1.42 7.36 0.79
N HIS A 62 -2.66 6.97 1.04
CA HIS A 62 -3.82 7.71 0.55
C HIS A 62 -4.98 7.60 1.54
N VAL A 63 -5.87 8.58 1.49
CA VAL A 63 -7.12 8.55 2.27
C VAL A 63 -8.21 7.92 1.41
N ARG A 64 -8.99 7.02 2.00
CA ARG A 64 -10.19 6.42 1.39
C ARG A 64 -11.29 6.39 2.43
N ASP A 65 -12.43 6.99 2.10
CA ASP A 65 -13.57 7.11 3.00
C ASP A 65 -13.13 7.66 4.36
N GLU A 66 -13.29 6.87 5.42
CA GLU A 66 -12.89 7.19 6.80
C GLU A 66 -11.60 6.45 7.21
N ALA A 67 -10.66 6.25 6.29
CA ALA A 67 -9.42 5.50 6.58
C ALA A 67 -8.18 6.06 5.88
N VAL A 68 -7.05 5.93 6.57
CA VAL A 68 -5.71 6.07 5.97
C VAL A 68 -5.28 4.69 5.48
N VAL A 69 -4.95 4.59 4.20
CA VAL A 69 -4.54 3.35 3.56
C VAL A 69 -3.06 3.45 3.19
N ILE A 70 -2.29 2.45 3.62
CA ILE A 70 -0.91 2.23 3.20
C ILE A 70 -0.92 1.06 2.24
N GLU A 71 -0.35 1.22 1.05
CA GLU A 71 -0.32 0.13 0.07
C GLU A 71 0.97 0.05 -0.73
N PHE A 72 1.24 -1.16 -1.22
CA PHE A 72 2.17 -1.38 -2.33
C PHE A 72 1.66 -2.50 -3.24
N GLN A 73 2.06 -2.42 -4.51
CA GLN A 73 1.71 -3.42 -5.52
C GLN A 73 2.72 -4.57 -5.47
N ILE A 74 2.21 -5.79 -5.42
CA ILE A 74 2.98 -6.99 -5.70
C ILE A 74 2.82 -7.24 -7.20
N GLU A 75 3.91 -7.13 -7.95
CA GLU A 75 3.90 -7.58 -9.34
C GLU A 75 3.62 -9.09 -9.34
N THR A 76 2.48 -9.47 -9.90
CA THR A 76 2.25 -10.84 -10.32
C THR A 76 2.62 -10.84 -11.80
N PRO A 77 3.70 -11.51 -12.22
CA PRO A 77 3.89 -11.73 -13.65
C PRO A 77 2.65 -12.48 -14.15
N ALA A 78 2.06 -12.01 -15.25
CA ALA A 78 1.06 -12.81 -15.95
C ALA A 78 1.71 -14.15 -16.37
N PRO A 79 0.98 -15.28 -16.28
CA PRO A 79 1.49 -16.59 -16.67
C PRO A 79 1.86 -16.65 -18.16
#